data_AF-A0AAU4ITQ2-F1
#
_entry.id   AF-A0AAU4ITQ2-F1
#
_cell.length_a   1.000
_cell.length_b   1.000
_cell.length_c   1.000
_cell.angle_alpha   90.00
_cell.angle_beta   90.00
_cell.angle_gamma   90.00
#
_symmetry.space_group_name_H-M   'P 1'
#
loop_
_entity.id
_entity.type
_entity.pdbx_description
1 polymer ?
#
loop_
_entity_poly.entity_id
_entity_poly.type
_entity_poly.pdbx_seq_one_letter_code
_entity_poly.pdbx_strand_id
1 'polypeptide(L)'
;MRQIPVDTSTATVMVAQSPEPKIRDRRTGEIATDAETGATLMTVNVMFALNGDVEILSVTVPETGVSGELTMGTPVALTGLIARPWENEFNGQKRHGIAFRAVAVTSLAADMSKSKAA
;
A
#
# COMPACT_ATOMS: atom_id res chain seq x y z
N MET A 1 19.13 4.67 1.54
CA MET A 1 18.20 5.34 0.61
C MET A 1 17.20 6.16 1.40
N ARG A 2 16.86 7.36 0.92
CA ARG A 2 16.00 8.31 1.65
C ARG A 2 14.56 7.77 1.71
N GLN A 3 13.86 8.02 2.81
CA GLN A 3 12.41 7.86 2.89
C GLN A 3 11.78 9.22 2.60
N ILE A 4 10.78 9.25 1.72
CA ILE A 4 10.11 10.47 1.30
C ILE A 4 8.66 10.36 1.78
N PRO A 5 8.23 11.14 2.79
CA PRO A 5 6.83 11.20 3.18
C PRO A 5 5.95 11.63 2.00
N VAL A 6 4.82 10.97 1.82
CA VAL A 6 3.82 11.32 0.81
C VAL A 6 2.63 11.97 1.50
N ASP A 7 2.32 13.21 1.13
CA ASP A 7 1.09 13.87 1.56
C ASP A 7 -0.09 13.30 0.76
N THR A 8 -1.05 12.74 1.48
CA THR A 8 -2.26 12.13 0.91
C THR A 8 -3.51 12.92 1.23
N SER A 9 -3.40 14.12 1.80
CA SER A 9 -4.53 14.90 2.31
C SER A 9 -5.56 15.28 1.23
N THR A 10 -5.12 15.49 0.00
CA THR A 10 -5.97 15.81 -1.17
C THR A 10 -6.07 14.66 -2.16
N ALA A 11 -5.51 13.49 -1.83
CA ALA A 11 -5.53 12.33 -2.70
C ALA A 11 -6.87 11.58 -2.59
N THR A 12 -7.39 11.09 -3.71
CA THR A 12 -8.46 10.09 -3.72
C THR A 12 -7.83 8.72 -3.89
N VAL A 13 -8.13 7.79 -2.98
CA VAL A 13 -7.54 6.45 -2.99
C VAL A 13 -8.63 5.39 -2.89
N MET A 14 -8.58 4.43 -3.82
CA MET A 14 -9.46 3.26 -3.83
C MET A 14 -8.67 1.97 -4.00
N VAL A 15 -9.13 0.89 -3.38
CA VAL A 15 -8.54 -0.44 -3.55
C VAL A 15 -8.73 -0.90 -5.00
N ALA A 16 -7.63 -1.26 -5.66
CA ALA A 16 -7.64 -1.87 -6.99
C ALA A 16 -7.54 -3.41 -6.91
N GLN A 17 -6.80 -3.92 -5.93
CA GLN A 17 -6.74 -5.35 -5.59
C GLN A 17 -6.67 -5.49 -4.08
N SER A 18 -7.43 -6.45 -3.55
CA SER A 18 -7.49 -6.75 -2.12
C SER A 18 -6.11 -7.09 -1.54
N PRO A 19 -5.91 -6.91 -0.23
CA PRO A 19 -4.66 -7.27 0.43
C PRO A 19 -4.29 -8.74 0.23
N GLU A 20 -3.05 -8.99 -0.16
CA GLU A 20 -2.48 -10.34 -0.28
C GLU A 20 -1.13 -10.42 0.46
N PRO A 21 -0.75 -11.58 1.02
CA PRO A 21 0.57 -11.76 1.63
C PRO A 21 1.68 -11.39 0.65
N LYS A 22 2.60 -10.53 1.08
CA LYS A 22 3.72 -10.10 0.26
C LYS A 22 4.74 -11.23 0.18
N ILE A 23 4.96 -11.76 -1.03
CA ILE A 23 5.95 -12.80 -1.25
C ILE A 23 7.36 -12.18 -1.34
N ARG A 24 8.26 -12.61 -0.45
CA ARG A 24 9.69 -12.22 -0.44
C ARG A 24 10.47 -12.99 -1.49
N ASP A 25 10.29 -14.30 -1.55
CA ASP A 25 10.91 -15.18 -2.54
C ASP A 25 9.85 -15.99 -3.28
N ARG A 26 9.72 -15.72 -4.57
CA ARG A 26 8.72 -16.36 -5.44
C ARG A 26 9.02 -17.83 -5.74
N ARG A 27 10.26 -18.31 -5.56
CA ARG A 27 10.60 -19.73 -5.75
C ARG A 27 10.17 -20.60 -4.57
N THR A 28 10.27 -20.07 -3.36
CA THR A 28 9.97 -20.80 -2.13
C THR A 28 8.57 -20.50 -1.59
N GLY A 29 7.98 -19.37 -1.98
CA GLY A 29 6.74 -18.88 -1.40
C GLY A 29 6.94 -18.23 -0.03
N GLU A 30 8.18 -17.92 0.36
CA GLU A 30 8.47 -17.25 1.62
C GLU A 30 7.74 -15.91 1.70
N ILE A 31 6.94 -15.75 2.76
CA ILE A 31 6.19 -14.52 3.03
C ILE A 31 7.12 -13.51 3.71
N ALA A 32 7.07 -12.27 3.25
CA ALA A 32 7.83 -11.18 3.83
C ALA A 32 7.26 -10.81 5.21
N THR A 33 8.15 -10.64 6.18
CA THR A 33 7.81 -10.14 7.51
C THR A 33 8.47 -8.78 7.75
N ASP A 34 7.85 -8.01 8.63
CA ASP A 34 8.38 -6.75 9.12
C ASP A 34 9.58 -7.01 10.03
N ALA A 35 10.70 -6.34 9.78
CA ALA A 35 11.95 -6.61 10.51
C ALA A 35 11.91 -6.15 11.97
N GLU A 36 11.07 -5.17 12.31
CA GLU A 36 11.00 -4.59 13.66
C GLU A 36 9.95 -5.31 14.51
N THR A 37 8.79 -5.61 13.92
CA THR A 37 7.63 -6.15 14.63
C THR A 37 7.42 -7.64 14.42
N GLY A 38 8.04 -8.23 13.40
CA GLY A 38 7.80 -9.63 13.00
C GLY A 38 6.46 -9.87 12.31
N ALA A 39 5.62 -8.84 12.14
CA ALA A 39 4.31 -8.98 11.51
C ALA A 39 4.43 -9.39 10.04
N THR A 40 3.48 -10.20 9.56
CA THR A 40 3.33 -10.48 8.13
C THR A 40 3.16 -9.18 7.36
N LEU A 41 3.86 -9.03 6.22
CA LEU A 41 3.64 -7.92 5.31
C LEU A 41 2.62 -8.31 4.25
N MET A 42 1.71 -7.39 3.99
CA MET A 42 0.71 -7.46 2.94
C MET A 42 1.08 -6.52 1.81
N THR A 43 0.58 -6.82 0.61
CA THR A 43 0.57 -5.93 -0.54
C THR A 43 -0.88 -5.59 -0.85
N VAL A 44 -1.17 -4.30 -0.94
CA VAL A 44 -2.47 -3.78 -1.39
C VAL A 44 -2.22 -2.94 -2.64
N ASN A 45 -2.89 -3.26 -3.74
CA ASN A 45 -2.84 -2.39 -4.91
C ASN A 45 -3.97 -1.37 -4.81
N VAL A 46 -3.62 -0.09 -4.95
CA VAL A 46 -4.59 1.01 -4.86
C VAL A 46 -4.51 1.87 -6.11
N MET A 47 -5.66 2.33 -6.58
CA MET A 47 -5.71 3.49 -7.46
C MET A 47 -5.53 4.73 -6.61
N PHE A 48 -4.53 5.53 -6.96
CA PHE A 48 -4.15 6.77 -6.29
C PHE A 48 -4.30 7.92 -7.27
N ALA A 49 -5.24 8.82 -6.98
CA ALA A 49 -5.50 10.00 -7.80
C ALA A 49 -5.12 11.27 -7.03
N LEU A 50 -4.25 12.09 -7.60
CA LEU A 50 -3.78 13.35 -7.00
C LEU A 50 -3.40 14.34 -8.11
N ASN A 51 -3.79 15.61 -7.96
CA ASN A 51 -3.46 16.69 -8.90
C ASN A 51 -3.87 16.43 -10.36
N GLY A 52 -4.92 15.64 -10.59
CA GLY A 52 -5.40 15.28 -11.92
C GLY A 52 -4.70 14.06 -12.54
N ASP A 53 -3.66 13.53 -11.90
CA ASP A 53 -2.99 12.29 -12.28
C ASP A 53 -3.56 11.10 -11.53
N VAL A 54 -3.56 9.93 -12.19
CA VAL A 54 -4.04 8.67 -11.62
C VAL A 54 -3.01 7.57 -11.87
N GLU A 55 -2.60 6.87 -10.82
CA GLU A 55 -1.66 5.76 -10.88
C GLU A 55 -2.13 4.56 -10.04
N ILE A 56 -1.72 3.35 -10.41
CA ILE A 56 -1.87 2.17 -9.55
C ILE A 56 -0.60 2.00 -8.72
N LEU A 57 -0.72 2.15 -7.41
CA LEU A 57 0.39 1.96 -6.47
C LEU A 57 0.29 0.60 -5.79
N SER A 58 1.42 -0.10 -5.72
CA SER A 58 1.55 -1.32 -4.91
C SER A 58 2.10 -0.95 -3.53
N VAL A 59 1.23 -0.93 -2.54
CA VAL A 59 1.53 -0.45 -1.18
C VAL A 59 1.81 -1.65 -0.28
N THR A 60 2.99 -1.65 0.35
CA THR A 60 3.30 -2.60 1.42
C THR A 60 2.79 -2.09 2.76
N VAL A 61 2.13 -2.94 3.54
CA VAL A 61 1.61 -2.61 4.87
C VAL A 61 1.73 -3.83 5.79
N PRO A 62 2.04 -3.69 7.09
CA PRO A 62 1.88 -4.79 8.04
C PRO A 62 0.44 -5.28 8.07
N GLU A 63 0.23 -6.58 8.25
CA GLU A 63 -1.12 -7.17 8.36
C GLU A 63 -1.93 -6.50 9.49
N THR A 64 -1.29 -6.19 10.61
CA THR A 64 -1.88 -5.46 11.74
C THR A 64 -2.28 -4.02 11.41
N GLY A 65 -1.80 -3.46 10.29
CA GLY A 65 -2.14 -2.13 9.79
C GLY A 65 -3.30 -2.14 8.77
N VAL A 66 -3.87 -3.30 8.45
CA VAL A 66 -5.06 -3.40 7.60
C VAL A 66 -6.32 -3.30 8.46
N SER A 67 -7.26 -2.43 8.10
CA SER A 67 -8.48 -2.21 8.89
C SER A 67 -9.72 -2.06 8.02
N GLY A 68 -10.78 -2.80 8.38
CA GLY A 68 -12.01 -2.90 7.60
C GLY A 68 -11.89 -3.81 6.38
N GLU A 69 -13.00 -3.96 5.66
CA GLU A 69 -13.03 -4.75 4.43
C GLU A 69 -12.41 -3.95 3.28
N LEU A 70 -11.42 -4.53 2.60
CA LEU A 70 -10.65 -3.92 1.51
C LEU A 70 -10.85 -4.72 0.21
N THR A 71 -12.03 -4.56 -0.40
CA THR A 71 -12.34 -5.14 -1.71
C THR A 71 -12.21 -4.09 -2.82
N MET A 72 -12.09 -4.52 -4.08
CA MET A 72 -11.97 -3.61 -5.23
C MET A 72 -13.04 -2.51 -5.21
N GLY A 73 -12.61 -1.27 -5.40
CA GLY A 73 -13.46 -0.07 -5.37
C GLY A 73 -13.69 0.51 -3.97
N THR A 74 -13.25 -0.16 -2.90
CA THR A 74 -13.38 0.37 -1.53
C THR A 74 -12.52 1.63 -1.38
N PRO A 75 -13.08 2.79 -0.96
CA PRO A 75 -12.29 3.98 -0.65
C PRO A 75 -11.47 3.75 0.63
N VAL A 76 -10.21 4.19 0.63
CA VAL A 76 -9.29 3.96 1.75
C VAL A 76 -8.48 5.19 2.12
N ALA A 77 -8.08 5.26 3.39
CA ALA A 77 -7.03 6.17 3.85
C ALA A 77 -5.69 5.42 3.95
N LEU A 78 -4.60 6.08 3.52
CA LEU A 78 -3.23 5.59 3.64
C LEU A 78 -2.51 6.37 4.75
N THR A 79 -2.30 5.74 5.89
CA THR A 79 -1.62 6.40 7.04
C THR A 79 -0.11 6.18 6.96
N GLY A 80 0.66 7.26 7.09
CA GLY A 80 2.12 7.20 7.11
C GLY A 80 2.73 6.68 5.82
N LEU A 81 2.14 7.02 4.67
CA LEU A 81 2.66 6.61 3.37
C LEU A 81 4.04 7.23 3.12
N ILE A 82 5.01 6.36 2.84
CA ILE A 82 6.35 6.75 2.42
C ILE A 82 6.69 6.14 1.06
N ALA A 83 7.39 6.92 0.26
CA ALA A 83 8.04 6.48 -0.96
C ALA A 83 9.53 6.26 -0.69
N ARG A 84 10.06 5.13 -1.18
CA ARG A 84 11.48 4.78 -1.06
C ARG A 84 12.01 4.42 -2.44
N PRO A 85 12.88 5.24 -3.06
CA PRO A 85 13.58 4.79 -4.25
C PRO A 85 14.44 3.58 -3.91
N TRP A 86 14.55 2.66 -4.85
CA TRP A 86 15.44 1.52 -4.79
C TRP A 86 16.12 1.27 -6.12
N GLU A 87 17.32 0.73 -6.04
CA GLU A 87 18.08 0.21 -7.18
C GLU A 87 18.59 -1.17 -6.79
N ASN A 88 18.55 -2.11 -7.72
CA ASN A 88 19.05 -3.46 -7.55
C ASN A 88 19.64 -3.97 -8.86
N GLU A 89 20.55 -4.93 -8.78
CA GLU A 89 21.05 -5.64 -9.95
C GLU A 89 20.54 -7.08 -9.91
N PHE A 90 19.87 -7.51 -10.99
CA PHE A 90 19.34 -8.87 -11.09
C PHE A 90 19.73 -9.46 -12.43
N ASN A 91 20.49 -10.57 -12.41
CA ASN A 91 21.09 -11.19 -13.59
C ASN A 91 21.88 -10.21 -14.48
N GLY A 92 22.67 -9.33 -13.86
CA GLY A 92 23.47 -8.32 -14.58
C GLY A 92 22.66 -7.16 -15.19
N GLN A 93 21.35 -7.08 -14.92
CA GLN A 93 20.50 -5.98 -15.33
C GLN A 93 20.19 -5.08 -14.14
N LYS A 94 20.48 -3.78 -14.27
CA LYS A 94 20.08 -2.78 -13.28
C LYS A 94 18.58 -2.57 -13.34
N ARG A 95 17.92 -2.71 -12.20
CA ARG A 95 16.51 -2.41 -11.97
C ARG A 95 16.42 -1.31 -10.94
N HIS A 96 15.42 -0.47 -11.08
CA HIS A 96 15.13 0.58 -10.12
C HIS A 96 13.63 0.80 -10.04
N GLY A 97 13.19 1.51 -9.02
CA GLY A 97 11.80 1.90 -8.87
C GLY A 97 11.54 2.60 -7.55
N ILE A 98 10.28 2.83 -7.26
CA ILE A 98 9.81 3.36 -5.99
C ILE A 98 9.05 2.27 -5.26
N ALA A 99 9.42 2.02 -4.01
CA ALA A 99 8.64 1.18 -3.11
C ALA A 99 7.76 2.07 -2.24
N PHE A 100 6.46 1.78 -2.23
CA PHE A 100 5.50 2.44 -1.36
C PHE A 100 5.23 1.59 -0.12
N ARG A 101 5.29 2.21 1.05
CA ARG A 101 4.96 1.57 2.32
C ARG A 101 4.07 2.48 3.14
N ALA A 102 2.99 1.93 3.69
CA ALA A 102 2.14 2.62 4.65
C ALA A 102 2.29 1.97 6.03
N VAL A 103 1.98 2.75 7.07
CA VAL A 103 1.78 2.22 8.42
C VAL A 103 0.44 1.50 8.51
N ALA A 104 -0.61 2.08 7.91
CA ALA A 104 -1.94 1.48 7.87
C ALA A 104 -2.71 1.79 6.57
N VAL A 105 -3.59 0.87 6.18
CA VAL A 105 -4.59 1.02 5.11
C VAL A 105 -5.96 0.77 5.72
N THR A 106 -6.79 1.81 5.77
CA THR A 106 -8.08 1.77 6.48
C THR A 106 -9.23 2.00 5.51
N SER A 107 -10.22 1.11 5.53
CA SER A 107 -11.48 1.26 4.80
C SER A 107 -12.26 2.48 5.26
N LEU A 108 -12.72 3.30 4.32
CA LEU A 108 -13.61 4.44 4.56
C LEU A 108 -15.08 4.09 4.28
N ALA A 109 -15.39 2.84 3.91
CA ALA A 109 -16.74 2.43 3.54
C ALA A 109 -17.76 2.50 4.70
N ALA A 110 -17.32 2.25 5.94
CA ALA A 110 -18.18 2.36 7.11
C ALA A 110 -18.60 3.81 7.40
N ASP A 111 -17.74 4.78 7.10
CA ASP A 111 -18.04 6.21 7.30
C ASP A 111 -19.04 6.75 6.27
N MET A 112 -19.10 6.17 5.07
CA MET A 112 -20.08 6.56 4.04
C MET A 112 -21.53 6.19 4.41
N SER A 113 -21.73 5.14 5.22
CA SER A 113 -23.08 4.74 5.67
C SER A 113 -23.70 5.74 6.64
N LYS A 114 -22.89 6.53 7.38
CA LYS A 114 -23.40 7.54 8.31
C LYS A 114 -23.71 8.86 7.61
N SER A 115 -22.93 9.26 6.61
CA SER A 115 -23.12 10.53 5.90
C SER A 115 -24.33 10.57 4.96
N LYS A 116 -24.90 9.42 4.57
CA LYS A 116 -26.11 9.36 3.72
C LYS A 116 -27.42 9.62 4.49
N ALA A 117 -27.38 9.71 5.82
CA ALA A 117 -28.55 9.88 6.68
C ALA A 117 -28.74 11.31 7.24
N ALA A 118 -28.00 12.31 6.72
CA ALA A 118 -28.08 13.71 7.12
C ALA A 118 -28.68 14.59 6.02
#